data_AF-A0A9P6G716-F1
#
_entry.id   AF-A0A9P6G716-F1
#
_cell.length_a   1.000
_cell.length_b   1.000
_cell.length_c   1.000
_cell.angle_alpha   90.00
_cell.angle_beta   90.00
_cell.angle_gamma   90.00
#
_symmetry.space_group_name_H-M   'P 1'
#
loop_
_entity.id
_entity.type
_entity.pdbx_description
1 polymer ?
#
loop_
_entity_poly.entity_id
_entity_poly.type
_entity_poly.pdbx_seq_one_letter_code
_entity_poly.pdbx_strand_id
1 'polypeptide(L)'
;MDPAKKTKPPRARPLEINPIDHIIRCYGGRTIALDMEPNHMGHAKRHEDWIQYINFLNQKNGELRLEITFYRECFQHAEKFKDKINSLSQDLLHECIIGLLDATSFEEIRVISNHFLEAVAELCGSQKKAFNEFLAPYRSAQKTPRPELFPTNGRF
;
A
#
# COMPACT_ATOMS: atom_id res chain seq x y z
N MET A 1 6.51 -49.88 21.63
CA MET A 1 5.58 -49.84 20.49
C MET A 1 4.95 -48.45 20.42
N ASP A 2 5.05 -47.83 19.25
CA ASP A 2 4.30 -46.68 18.69
C ASP A 2 4.18 -45.32 19.42
N PRO A 3 4.09 -44.20 18.69
CA PRO A 3 4.89 -43.83 17.51
C PRO A 3 5.38 -42.36 17.55
N ALA A 4 6.32 -42.06 16.66
CA ALA A 4 6.90 -40.75 16.42
C ALA A 4 5.86 -39.65 16.13
N LYS A 5 5.78 -38.65 17.02
CA LYS A 5 5.17 -37.34 16.71
C LYS A 5 6.06 -36.61 15.71
N LYS A 6 5.75 -36.76 14.42
CA LYS A 6 6.29 -35.90 13.34
C LYS A 6 5.78 -34.46 13.58
N THR A 7 6.55 -33.64 14.29
CA THR A 7 6.38 -32.19 14.29
C THR A 7 6.68 -31.68 12.89
N LYS A 8 5.62 -31.41 12.12
CA LYS A 8 5.74 -30.68 10.84
C LYS A 8 6.37 -29.32 11.16
N PRO A 9 7.36 -28.84 10.38
CA PRO A 9 7.88 -27.50 10.55
C PRO A 9 6.74 -26.49 10.38
N PRO A 10 6.73 -25.38 11.14
CA PRO A 10 5.71 -24.36 10.96
C PRO A 10 5.77 -23.90 9.51
N ARG A 11 4.63 -23.99 8.81
CA ARG A 11 4.49 -23.37 7.48
C ARG A 11 4.91 -21.92 7.66
N ALA A 12 6.02 -21.53 7.04
CA ALA A 12 6.47 -20.15 6.96
C ALA A 12 5.29 -19.36 6.35
N ARG A 13 4.54 -18.66 7.20
CA ARG A 13 3.56 -17.70 6.73
C ARG A 13 4.34 -16.61 5.99
N PRO A 14 3.83 -16.09 4.87
CA PRO A 14 4.38 -14.88 4.28
C PRO A 14 4.53 -13.81 5.36
N LEU A 15 5.58 -12.97 5.27
CA LEU A 15 5.80 -11.84 6.17
C LEU A 15 4.45 -11.13 6.40
N GLU A 16 4.04 -11.01 7.67
CA GLU A 16 2.81 -10.32 8.05
C GLU A 16 2.99 -8.85 7.67
N ILE A 17 2.48 -8.47 6.49
CA ILE A 17 2.67 -7.14 5.90
C ILE A 17 1.82 -6.10 6.65
N ASN A 18 0.78 -6.52 7.39
CA ASN A 18 -0.09 -5.62 8.12
C ASN A 18 -0.26 -6.03 9.60
N PRO A 19 -0.08 -5.10 10.56
CA PRO A 19 -0.35 -5.35 11.98
C PRO A 19 -1.82 -5.64 12.29
N ILE A 20 -2.73 -5.65 11.31
CA ILE A 20 -4.14 -6.01 11.50
C ILE A 20 -4.43 -7.44 11.00
N ASP A 21 -3.51 -8.07 10.25
CA ASP A 21 -3.71 -9.42 9.70
C ASP A 21 -3.85 -10.50 10.79
N HIS A 22 -3.30 -10.23 11.98
CA HIS A 22 -3.48 -11.11 13.15
C HIS A 22 -4.82 -10.89 13.88
N ILE A 23 -5.57 -9.85 13.52
CA ILE A 23 -6.86 -9.47 14.11
C ILE A 23 -8.00 -9.78 13.13
N ILE A 24 -7.74 -9.72 11.82
CA ILE A 24 -8.75 -9.83 10.78
C ILE A 24 -8.38 -10.92 9.78
N ARG A 25 -9.32 -11.82 9.49
CA ARG A 25 -9.17 -12.87 8.48
C ARG A 25 -10.20 -12.70 7.37
N CYS A 26 -9.75 -12.86 6.13
CA CYS A 26 -10.65 -12.97 4.98
C CYS A 26 -11.07 -14.43 4.78
N TYR A 27 -12.36 -14.71 4.87
CA TYR A 27 -12.95 -16.03 4.59
C TYR A 27 -14.08 -15.89 3.57
N GLY A 28 -13.95 -16.57 2.41
CA GLY A 28 -15.02 -16.60 1.39
C GLY A 28 -15.47 -15.22 0.89
N GLY A 29 -14.55 -14.27 0.73
CA GLY A 29 -14.87 -12.89 0.33
C GLY A 29 -15.46 -12.01 1.44
N ARG A 30 -15.53 -12.50 2.68
CA ARG A 30 -15.97 -11.73 3.85
C ARG A 30 -14.81 -11.49 4.80
N THR A 31 -14.78 -10.29 5.37
CA THR A 31 -13.78 -9.86 6.36
C THR A 31 -14.33 -10.13 7.76
N ILE A 32 -13.69 -11.00 8.53
CA ILE A 32 -14.13 -11.41 9.87
C ILE A 32 -13.02 -11.07 10.87
N ALA A 33 -13.34 -10.40 11.97
CA ALA A 33 -12.41 -10.26 13.09
C ALA A 33 -12.23 -11.64 13.75
N LEU A 34 -11.00 -12.11 13.91
CA LEU A 34 -10.66 -13.43 14.46
C LEU A 34 -11.26 -13.66 15.85
N ASP A 35 -11.37 -12.60 16.66
CA ASP A 35 -11.98 -12.61 18.00
C ASP A 35 -13.50 -12.86 17.97
N MET A 36 -14.15 -12.64 16.83
CA MET A 36 -15.57 -12.89 16.60
C MET A 36 -15.84 -14.29 16.03
N GLU A 37 -14.81 -15.11 15.79
CA GLU A 37 -15.00 -16.51 15.44
C GLU A 37 -15.62 -17.27 16.65
N PRO A 38 -16.58 -18.18 16.41
CA PRO A 38 -17.24 -18.93 17.48
C PRO A 38 -16.27 -19.65 18.44
N ASN A 39 -15.11 -20.05 17.94
CA ASN A 39 -14.07 -20.75 18.71
C ASN A 39 -13.23 -19.80 19.60
N HIS A 40 -13.16 -18.51 19.27
CA HIS A 40 -12.34 -17.50 19.96
C HIS A 40 -13.18 -16.54 20.80
N MET A 41 -14.50 -16.48 20.57
CA MET A 41 -15.46 -15.63 21.27
C MET A 41 -15.48 -15.87 22.80
N GLY A 42 -15.09 -17.07 23.26
CA GLY A 42 -14.94 -17.37 24.69
C GLY A 42 -13.75 -16.68 25.38
N HIS A 43 -12.69 -16.36 24.63
CA HIS A 43 -11.49 -15.66 25.12
C HIS A 43 -11.52 -14.15 24.84
N ALA A 44 -12.35 -13.69 23.91
CA ALA A 44 -12.57 -12.28 23.56
C ALA A 44 -13.22 -11.45 24.69
N LYS A 45 -13.65 -12.07 25.79
CA LYS A 45 -14.23 -11.41 26.97
C LYS A 45 -13.25 -10.51 27.77
N ARG A 46 -12.08 -10.16 27.22
CA ARG A 46 -11.04 -9.34 27.88
C ARG A 46 -10.88 -7.93 27.31
N HIS A 47 -11.78 -7.45 26.46
CA HIS A 47 -11.89 -6.00 26.24
C HIS A 47 -12.87 -5.43 27.26
N GLU A 48 -12.33 -4.88 28.35
CA GLU A 48 -13.09 -4.24 29.43
C GLU A 48 -13.86 -2.99 28.96
N ASP A 49 -13.61 -2.51 27.73
CA ASP A 49 -14.35 -1.38 27.15
C ASP A 49 -14.55 -1.55 25.63
N TRP A 50 -15.72 -2.05 25.24
CA TRP A 50 -16.13 -2.20 23.84
C TRP A 50 -16.10 -0.89 23.06
N ILE A 51 -16.33 0.26 23.71
CA ILE A 51 -16.33 1.58 23.07
C ILE A 51 -14.91 1.91 22.61
N GLN A 52 -13.90 1.63 23.45
CA GLN A 52 -12.50 1.83 23.08
C GLN A 52 -12.07 0.93 21.91
N TYR A 53 -12.50 -0.33 21.91
CA TYR A 53 -12.19 -1.25 20.82
C TYR A 53 -12.84 -0.82 19.49
N ILE A 54 -14.11 -0.40 19.52
CA ILE A 54 -14.80 0.14 18.34
C ILE A 54 -14.08 1.40 17.82
N ASN A 55 -13.66 2.31 18.70
CA ASN A 55 -12.92 3.50 18.31
C ASN A 55 -11.56 3.16 17.67
N PHE A 56 -10.85 2.18 18.24
CA PHE A 56 -9.60 1.68 17.66
C PHE A 56 -9.81 1.10 16.25
N LEU A 57 -10.81 0.24 16.06
CA LEU A 57 -11.12 -0.34 14.76
C LEU A 57 -11.54 0.73 13.73
N ASN A 58 -12.30 1.74 14.16
CA ASN A 58 -12.66 2.85 13.29
C ASN A 58 -11.45 3.68 12.85
N GLN A 59 -10.51 3.95 13.77
CA GLN A 59 -9.26 4.62 13.44
C GLN A 59 -8.46 3.79 12.43
N LYS A 60 -8.29 2.49 12.67
CA LYS A 60 -7.57 1.59 11.76
C LYS A 60 -8.23 1.47 10.39
N ASN A 61 -9.55 1.40 10.33
CA ASN A 61 -10.28 1.43 9.06
C ASN A 61 -10.06 2.75 8.31
N GLY A 62 -9.94 3.88 9.02
CA GLY A 62 -9.58 5.16 8.42
C GLY A 62 -8.18 5.15 7.80
N GLU A 63 -7.18 4.67 8.54
CA GLU A 63 -5.79 4.54 8.09
C GLU A 63 -5.69 3.64 6.83
N LEU A 64 -6.35 2.47 6.85
CA LEU A 64 -6.39 1.55 5.71
C LEU A 64 -7.06 2.15 4.48
N ARG A 65 -8.11 2.96 4.64
CA ARG A 65 -8.76 3.64 3.51
C ARG A 65 -7.83 4.63 2.83
N LEU A 66 -7.04 5.38 3.61
CA LEU A 66 -6.03 6.29 3.06
C LEU A 66 -4.95 5.51 2.30
N GLU A 67 -4.46 4.41 2.87
CA GLU A 67 -3.46 3.55 2.24
C GLU A 67 -3.96 2.91 0.93
N ILE A 68 -5.19 2.38 0.92
CA ILE A 68 -5.81 1.84 -0.30
C ILE A 68 -5.95 2.93 -1.37
N THR A 69 -6.31 4.15 -0.97
CA THR A 69 -6.47 5.27 -1.91
C THR A 69 -5.13 5.63 -2.54
N PHE A 70 -4.07 5.73 -1.73
CA PHE A 70 -2.71 5.95 -2.19
C PHE A 70 -2.26 4.87 -3.19
N TYR A 71 -2.45 3.58 -2.88
CA TYR A 71 -2.05 2.52 -3.81
C TYR A 71 -2.84 2.54 -5.12
N ARG A 72 -4.13 2.90 -5.09
CA ARG A 72 -4.94 3.08 -6.30
C ARG A 72 -4.41 4.22 -7.18
N GLU A 73 -4.02 5.34 -6.59
CA GLU A 73 -3.43 6.46 -7.32
C GLU A 73 -2.08 6.07 -7.93
N CYS A 74 -1.20 5.41 -7.17
CA CYS A 74 0.06 4.90 -7.70
C CYS A 74 -0.14 3.94 -8.88
N PHE A 75 -1.14 3.06 -8.79
CA PHE A 75 -1.50 2.16 -9.88
C PHE A 75 -1.97 2.93 -11.11
N GLN A 76 -2.84 3.93 -10.96
CA GLN A 76 -3.29 4.77 -12.08
C GLN A 76 -2.13 5.52 -12.75
N HIS A 77 -1.17 6.03 -11.97
CA HIS A 77 0.02 6.66 -12.53
C HIS A 77 0.88 5.65 -13.31
N ALA A 78 1.05 4.44 -12.80
CA ALA A 78 1.77 3.37 -13.49
C ALA A 78 1.07 2.93 -14.78
N GLU A 79 -0.25 2.86 -14.80
CA GLU A 79 -1.01 2.54 -16.03
C GLU A 79 -0.84 3.61 -17.10
N LYS A 80 -0.97 4.90 -16.74
CA LYS A 80 -0.74 6.00 -17.68
C LYS A 80 0.68 5.98 -18.24
N PHE A 81 1.67 5.70 -17.39
CA PHE A 81 3.06 5.56 -17.80
C PHE A 81 3.25 4.38 -18.76
N LYS A 82 2.67 3.21 -18.45
CA LYS A 82 2.68 2.03 -19.32
C LYS A 82 2.15 2.36 -20.72
N ASP A 83 1.01 3.04 -20.80
CA ASP A 83 0.41 3.41 -22.09
C ASP A 83 1.29 4.39 -22.87
N LYS A 84 1.88 5.38 -22.19
CA LYS A 84 2.80 6.35 -22.80
C LYS A 84 4.08 5.69 -23.32
N ILE A 85 4.68 4.78 -22.55
CA ILE A 85 5.86 4.00 -22.93
C ILE A 85 5.56 3.10 -24.11
N ASN A 86 4.39 2.45 -24.14
CA ASN A 86 3.99 1.64 -25.29
C ASN A 86 3.89 2.47 -26.57
N SER A 87 3.30 3.67 -26.51
CA SER A 87 3.26 4.59 -27.65
C SER A 87 4.66 4.98 -28.11
N LEU A 88 5.49 5.48 -27.20
CA LEU A 88 6.87 5.91 -27.53
C LEU A 88 7.72 4.76 -28.08
N SER A 89 7.47 3.52 -27.63
CA SER A 89 8.18 2.34 -28.14
C SER A 89 7.80 2.01 -29.58
N GLN A 90 6.53 2.19 -29.94
CA GLN A 90 6.08 2.03 -31.33
C GLN A 90 6.67 3.12 -32.22
N ASP A 91 6.64 4.37 -31.75
CA ASP A 91 7.22 5.52 -32.47
C ASP A 91 8.73 5.30 -32.70
N LEU A 92 9.46 4.88 -31.66
CA LEU A 92 10.90 4.60 -31.76
C LEU A 92 11.19 3.49 -32.76
N LEU A 93 10.40 2.42 -32.75
CA LEU A 93 10.56 1.31 -33.69
C LEU A 93 10.31 1.78 -35.13
N HIS A 94 9.29 2.62 -35.33
CA HIS A 94 8.99 3.20 -36.63
C HIS A 94 10.16 4.04 -37.15
N GLU A 95 10.69 4.95 -36.32
CA GLU A 95 11.83 5.79 -36.70
C GLU A 95 13.12 5.01 -36.92
N CYS A 96 13.33 3.92 -36.17
CA CYS A 96 14.45 3.01 -36.44
C CYS A 96 14.33 2.34 -37.82
N ILE A 97 13.12 1.92 -38.22
CA ILE A 97 12.89 1.31 -39.54
C ILE A 97 13.13 2.34 -40.65
N ILE A 98 12.60 3.55 -40.50
CA ILE A 98 12.81 4.64 -41.47
C ILE A 98 14.29 5.02 -41.56
N GLY A 99 14.98 5.13 -40.42
CA GLY A 99 16.41 5.45 -40.37
C GLY A 99 17.35 4.41 -40.99
N LEU A 100 16.92 3.15 -41.05
CA LEU A 100 17.63 2.12 -41.79
C LEU A 100 17.45 2.27 -43.30
N LEU A 101 16.37 2.91 -43.75
CA LEU A 101 16.03 3.14 -45.14
C LEU A 101 16.57 4.47 -45.68
N ASP A 102 16.73 5.48 -44.82
CA ASP A 102 17.19 6.82 -45.18
C ASP A 102 18.28 7.29 -44.19
N ALA A 103 19.44 7.71 -44.70
CA ALA A 103 20.69 7.86 -43.93
C ALA A 103 20.70 9.04 -42.91
N THR A 104 19.55 9.58 -42.51
CA THR A 104 19.44 10.87 -41.80
C THR A 104 18.45 10.95 -40.61
N SER A 105 17.91 9.86 -40.04
CA SER A 105 16.86 9.97 -38.97
C SER A 105 17.34 9.95 -37.50
N PHE A 106 18.65 10.03 -37.23
CA PHE A 106 19.15 9.91 -35.84
C PHE A 106 18.66 11.00 -34.87
N GLU A 107 18.27 12.17 -35.37
CA GLU A 107 17.76 13.24 -34.52
C GLU A 107 16.35 12.92 -34.00
N GLU A 108 15.49 12.30 -34.80
CA GLU A 108 14.13 11.89 -34.38
C GLU A 108 14.21 10.78 -33.32
N ILE A 109 15.11 9.81 -33.50
CA ILE A 109 15.42 8.78 -32.50
C ILE A 109 15.86 9.42 -31.17
N ARG A 110 16.70 10.46 -31.24
CA ARG A 110 17.16 11.20 -30.06
C ARG A 110 16.01 11.94 -29.38
N VAL A 111 15.14 12.59 -30.15
CA VAL A 111 13.95 13.28 -29.62
C VAL A 111 13.03 12.29 -28.90
N ILE A 112 12.71 11.16 -29.51
CA ILE A 112 11.88 10.11 -28.89
C ILE A 112 12.54 9.57 -27.63
N SER A 113 13.86 9.35 -27.65
CA SER A 113 14.64 8.93 -26.47
C SER A 113 14.54 9.93 -25.31
N ASN A 114 14.51 11.24 -25.61
CA ASN A 114 14.29 12.26 -24.57
C ASN A 114 12.86 12.20 -24.00
N HIS A 115 11.85 11.94 -24.82
CA HIS A 115 10.48 11.76 -24.34
C HIS A 115 10.32 10.57 -23.38
N PHE A 116 11.12 9.51 -23.53
CA PHE A 116 11.18 8.43 -22.54
C PHE A 116 11.66 8.94 -21.18
N LEU A 117 12.72 9.77 -21.16
CA LEU A 117 13.24 10.37 -19.92
C LEU A 117 12.19 11.27 -19.26
N GLU A 118 11.47 12.06 -20.05
CA GLU A 118 10.39 12.91 -19.57
C GLU A 118 9.24 12.10 -18.99
N ALA A 119 8.84 11.01 -19.65
CA ALA A 119 7.79 10.11 -19.15
C ALA A 119 8.16 9.48 -17.80
N VAL A 120 9.42 9.07 -17.63
CA VAL A 120 9.93 8.54 -16.36
C VAL A 120 9.92 9.63 -15.28
N ALA A 121 10.38 10.84 -15.61
CA ALA A 121 10.36 11.97 -14.69
C ALA A 121 8.94 12.35 -14.25
N GLU A 122 7.98 12.33 -15.17
CA GLU A 122 6.56 12.56 -14.90
C GLU A 122 5.96 11.51 -13.95
N LEU A 123 6.28 10.22 -14.17
CA LEU A 123 5.87 9.14 -13.26
C LEU A 123 6.44 9.36 -11.86
N CYS A 124 7.75 9.61 -11.74
CA CYS A 124 8.40 9.85 -10.46
C CYS A 124 7.80 11.08 -9.74
N GLY A 125 7.55 12.16 -10.48
CA GLY A 125 6.91 13.36 -9.94
C GLY A 125 5.50 13.08 -9.41
N SER A 126 4.70 12.34 -10.19
CA SER A 126 3.33 11.96 -9.83
C SER A 126 3.29 11.06 -8.60
N GLN A 127 4.14 10.02 -8.55
CA GLN A 127 4.24 9.12 -7.39
C GLN A 127 4.70 9.87 -6.14
N LYS A 128 5.69 10.76 -6.27
CA LYS A 128 6.17 11.58 -5.15
C LYS A 128 5.07 12.51 -4.62
N LYS A 129 4.25 13.08 -5.51
CA LYS A 129 3.10 13.90 -5.12
C LYS A 129 2.07 13.07 -4.35
N ALA A 130 1.63 11.94 -4.90
CA ALA A 130 0.69 11.03 -4.24
C ALA A 130 1.21 10.57 -2.87
N PHE A 131 2.50 10.26 -2.76
CA PHE A 131 3.12 9.89 -1.48
C PHE A 131 3.12 11.02 -0.45
N ASN A 132 3.39 12.26 -0.88
CA ASN A 132 3.32 13.42 0.02
C ASN A 132 1.90 13.69 0.51
N GLU A 133 0.90 13.53 -0.37
CA GLU A 133 -0.52 13.68 -0.03
C GLU A 133 -0.97 12.58 0.94
N PHE A 134 -0.54 11.33 0.73
CA PHE A 134 -0.74 10.22 1.66
C PHE A 134 -0.14 10.49 3.06
N LEU A 135 1.04 11.11 3.12
CA LEU A 135 1.69 11.43 4.40
C LEU A 135 1.13 12.68 5.10
N ALA A 136 0.40 13.55 4.39
CA ALA A 136 -0.05 14.83 4.95
C ALA A 136 -0.90 14.68 6.22
N PRO A 137 -1.86 13.73 6.32
CA PRO A 137 -2.66 13.51 7.53
C PRO A 137 -1.82 13.05 8.74
N TYR A 138 -0.76 12.26 8.51
CA TYR A 138 0.10 11.76 9.58
C TYR A 138 1.02 12.88 10.12
N ARG A 139 1.46 13.79 9.24
CA ARG A 139 2.28 14.95 9.62
C ARG A 139 1.47 16.02 10.36
N SER A 140 0.18 16.18 10.06
CA SER A 140 -0.69 17.11 10.79
C SER A 140 -1.09 16.56 12.16
N ALA A 141 -1.32 15.24 12.27
CA ALA A 141 -1.63 14.58 13.55
C ALA A 141 -0.50 14.66 14.58
N GLN A 142 0.77 14.70 14.14
CA GLN A 142 1.92 14.91 15.02
C GLN A 142 2.02 16.34 15.60
N LYS A 143 1.34 17.32 14.99
CA LYS A 143 1.39 18.73 15.42
C LYS A 143 0.32 19.11 16.42
N THR A 144 -0.75 18.32 16.54
CA THR A 144 -1.74 18.48 17.60
C THR A 144 -1.20 17.85 18.89
N PRO A 145 -1.04 18.62 19.99
CA PRO A 145 -0.71 18.04 21.28
C PRO A 145 -1.77 16.99 21.61
N ARG A 146 -1.33 15.77 21.94
CA ARG A 146 -2.23 14.73 22.46
C ARG A 146 -2.88 15.33 23.72
N PRO A 147 -4.22 15.43 23.83
CA PRO A 147 -4.84 15.80 25.09
C PRO A 147 -4.36 14.81 26.13
N GLU A 148 -3.77 15.30 27.23
CA GLU A 148 -3.32 14.45 28.33
C GLU A 148 -4.53 13.68 28.87
N LEU A 149 -4.61 12.38 28.54
CA LEU A 149 -5.68 11.49 28.99
C LEU A 149 -5.56 11.12 30.47
N PHE A 150 -4.53 11.62 31.17
CA PHE A 150 -4.32 11.36 32.59
C PHE A 150 -3.86 12.65 33.28
N PRO A 151 -4.59 13.17 34.28
CA PRO A 151 -4.03 14.21 35.14
C PRO A 151 -2.83 13.63 35.89
N THR A 152 -1.63 14.09 35.55
CA THR A 152 -0.47 13.93 36.42
C THR A 152 -0.65 14.86 37.60
N ASN A 153 -1.38 14.43 38.62
CA ASN A 153 -1.23 14.94 39.98
C ASN A 153 -1.63 13.85 40.96
N GLY A 154 -0.61 13.09 41.38
CA GLY A 154 -0.64 12.40 42.65
C GLY A 154 -0.33 13.37 43.80
N ARG A 155 -0.92 13.07 44.97
CA ARG A 155 -0.80 13.71 46.31
C ARG A 155 -1.82 14.83 46.53
N PHE A 156 -2.71 14.80 47.53
CA PHE A 156 -2.90 13.97 48.74
C PHE A 156 -4.36 13.52 48.85
#